data_AF-A0A2S2KR35-F1
#
_entry.id   AF-A0A2S2KR35-F1
#
_cell.length_a   1.000
_cell.length_b   1.000
_cell.length_c   1.000
_cell.angle_alpha   90.00
_cell.angle_beta   90.00
_cell.angle_gamma   90.00
#
_symmetry.space_group_name_H-M   'P 1'
#
loop_
_entity.id
_entity.type
_entity.pdbx_description
1 polymer ?
#
loop_
_entity_poly.entity_id
_entity_poly.type
_entity_poly.pdbx_seq_one_letter_code
_entity_poly.pdbx_strand_id
1 'polypeptide(L)'
;MTIFTIGILGLVGTAFAIPPFSSQEVFDFSDTIVVGKVILINSTFSPTHNLYHIQVEKFLKNPHDSDVVLAAGQNITSSRSGTQIFHVGDRALFFLTAVFGYGQYHNMLSIHPTTKLVESDWDKCNIFENNIPSDHWMLGGTGSLPKISQDETLDINAFQDRNNFKVGKTVTVSYDISNISDRPKEIDLDGILSRSNGAEFEAMSTMSQHVVLEPCTVYKTIEWRFTPGMTGSYLFEINNNSGTSYGLGFAVKESVESPLAQLKPSGVMGHVQTSSTSYVVGDEVFVRIDTKPNSDVVVDVLNPSDKITEHFVAISDEYGQINTSFLLPHDAMQGTWKVKATYGSDFETLEFDVKERLVPEPEQSRQVSENCGPGTTLQDGICVVDETKENHVDSDRWGGLVPWMIESPLKQIKKGIEPWEVKCNDGLIRIFKSWDLHTPACVFPDSIPKLNERGWQTLEDEK
;
A
#
# COMPACT_ATOMS: atom_id res chain seq x y z
N MET A 1 -26.73 -57.54 -1.59
CA MET A 1 -25.75 -57.11 -0.58
C MET A 1 -25.08 -55.87 -1.15
N THR A 2 -25.59 -54.70 -0.78
CA THR A 2 -25.26 -53.40 -1.36
C THR A 2 -24.39 -52.68 -0.36
N ILE A 3 -23.13 -52.38 -0.71
CA ILE A 3 -22.20 -51.66 0.15
C ILE A 3 -22.28 -50.18 -0.21
N PHE A 4 -22.81 -49.38 0.72
CA PHE A 4 -22.76 -47.92 0.67
C PHE A 4 -21.34 -47.48 1.07
N THR A 5 -20.67 -46.74 0.18
CA THR A 5 -19.42 -46.03 0.51
C THR A 5 -19.79 -44.59 0.86
N ILE A 6 -19.62 -44.23 2.12
CA ILE A 6 -19.78 -42.86 2.62
C ILE A 6 -18.51 -42.08 2.27
N GLY A 7 -18.63 -41.14 1.33
CA GLY A 7 -17.57 -40.19 1.02
C GLY A 7 -17.51 -39.10 2.10
N ILE A 8 -16.42 -39.08 2.86
CA ILE A 8 -16.09 -37.98 3.78
C ILE A 8 -15.52 -36.84 2.92
N LEU A 9 -16.27 -35.74 2.79
CA LEU A 9 -15.71 -34.47 2.29
C LEU A 9 -14.71 -33.94 3.34
N GLY A 10 -13.43 -34.07 3.04
CA GLY A 10 -12.38 -33.33 3.74
C GLY A 10 -12.45 -31.86 3.35
N LEU A 11 -12.76 -31.00 4.32
CA LEU A 11 -12.51 -29.57 4.24
C LEU A 11 -10.99 -29.36 4.14
N VAL A 12 -10.50 -29.07 2.94
CA VAL A 12 -9.11 -28.62 2.75
C VAL A 12 -9.08 -27.18 3.23
N GLY A 13 -8.48 -26.95 4.40
CA GLY A 13 -8.21 -25.60 4.90
C GLY A 13 -7.36 -24.85 3.87
N THR A 14 -7.87 -23.71 3.41
CA THR A 14 -7.13 -22.78 2.57
C THR A 14 -6.01 -22.17 3.42
N ALA A 15 -4.83 -22.78 3.39
CA ALA A 15 -3.61 -22.10 3.74
C ALA A 15 -3.40 -21.02 2.68
N PHE A 16 -3.64 -19.75 3.03
CA PHE A 16 -3.23 -18.63 2.19
C PHE A 16 -1.70 -18.63 2.16
N ALA A 17 -1.13 -19.21 1.11
CA ALA A 17 0.26 -18.94 0.76
C ALA A 17 0.30 -17.51 0.23
N ILE A 18 1.02 -16.63 0.91
CA ILE A 18 1.36 -15.31 0.38
C ILE A 18 2.06 -15.57 -0.97
N PRO A 19 1.60 -15.00 -2.09
CA PRO A 19 2.27 -15.20 -3.37
C PRO A 19 3.73 -14.74 -3.25
N PRO A 20 4.69 -15.40 -3.92
CA PRO A 20 6.06 -14.95 -3.91
C PRO A 20 6.13 -13.52 -4.45
N PHE A 21 6.73 -12.60 -3.70
CA PHE A 21 6.99 -11.24 -4.17
C PHE A 21 7.82 -11.29 -5.46
N SER A 22 7.47 -10.47 -6.43
CA SER A 22 8.33 -10.21 -7.57
C SER A 22 9.61 -9.52 -7.11
N SER A 23 10.69 -9.71 -7.88
CA SER A 23 11.97 -9.02 -7.62
C SER A 23 11.81 -7.49 -7.57
N GLN A 24 10.87 -6.95 -8.34
CA GLN A 24 10.49 -5.54 -8.35
C GLN A 24 9.88 -5.11 -7.01
N GLU A 25 8.88 -5.84 -6.53
CA GLU A 25 8.23 -5.54 -5.25
C GLU A 25 9.23 -5.60 -4.09
N VAL A 26 10.14 -6.58 -4.08
CA VAL A 26 11.20 -6.66 -3.07
C VAL A 26 12.12 -5.43 -3.13
N PHE A 27 12.49 -4.99 -4.34
CA PHE A 27 13.28 -3.77 -4.53
C PHE A 27 12.53 -2.53 -4.04
N ASP A 28 11.25 -2.39 -4.40
CA ASP A 28 10.42 -1.22 -4.09
C ASP A 28 10.16 -1.12 -2.58
N PHE A 29 9.82 -2.23 -1.93
CA PHE A 29 9.61 -2.30 -0.48
C PHE A 29 10.89 -2.14 0.35
N SER A 30 12.07 -2.31 -0.25
CA SER A 30 13.34 -2.13 0.45
C SER A 30 13.71 -0.66 0.56
N ASP A 31 13.92 -0.18 1.78
CA ASP A 31 14.42 1.18 2.02
C ASP A 31 15.92 1.27 1.77
N THR A 32 16.67 0.20 1.99
CA THR A 32 18.11 0.15 1.79
C THR A 32 18.46 -1.23 1.22
N ILE A 33 19.36 -1.27 0.24
CA ILE A 33 19.84 -2.54 -0.31
C ILE A 33 21.35 -2.52 -0.23
N VAL A 34 21.93 -3.52 0.44
CA VAL A 34 23.38 -3.59 0.64
C VAL A 34 23.95 -4.96 0.29
N VAL A 35 25.13 -4.94 -0.30
CA VAL A 35 26.02 -6.09 -0.31
C VAL A 35 26.97 -5.91 0.86
N GLY A 36 27.06 -6.92 1.73
CA GLY A 36 27.89 -6.82 2.92
C GLY A 36 28.20 -8.15 3.57
N LYS A 37 29.01 -8.08 4.62
CA LYS A 37 29.45 -9.24 5.39
C LYS A 37 28.99 -9.13 6.83
N VAL A 38 28.42 -10.21 7.36
CA VAL A 38 28.02 -10.28 8.76
C VAL A 38 29.28 -10.33 9.62
N ILE A 39 29.50 -9.30 10.44
CA ILE A 39 30.66 -9.19 11.33
C ILE A 39 30.32 -9.50 12.79
N LEU A 40 29.05 -9.32 13.18
CA LEU A 40 28.58 -9.62 14.53
C LEU A 40 27.12 -10.07 14.50
N ILE A 41 26.77 -10.98 15.41
CA ILE A 41 25.40 -11.43 15.64
C ILE A 41 25.10 -11.33 17.13
N ASN A 42 24.07 -10.59 17.49
CA ASN A 42 23.50 -10.60 18.83
C ASN A 42 22.21 -11.45 18.83
N SER A 43 22.34 -12.70 19.28
CA SER A 43 21.24 -13.65 19.37
C SER A 43 20.35 -13.47 20.59
N THR A 44 20.72 -12.56 21.51
CA THR A 44 19.91 -12.19 22.67
C THR A 44 19.03 -10.98 22.42
N PHE A 45 19.04 -10.46 21.19
CA PHE A 45 18.30 -9.25 20.81
C PHE A 45 16.79 -9.38 21.05
N SER A 46 16.18 -10.49 20.64
CA SER A 46 14.79 -10.80 21.01
C SER A 46 14.53 -12.32 20.98
N PRO A 47 13.40 -12.79 21.53
CA PRO A 47 13.04 -14.22 21.51
C PRO A 47 12.89 -14.81 20.11
N THR A 48 12.64 -13.97 19.10
CA THR A 48 12.32 -14.39 17.72
C THR A 48 13.29 -13.85 16.67
N HIS A 49 14.18 -12.91 17.03
CA HIS A 49 15.08 -12.25 16.09
C HIS A 49 16.51 -12.15 16.63
N ASN A 50 17.47 -12.31 15.73
CA ASN A 50 18.84 -11.92 15.92
C ASN A 50 19.05 -10.50 15.39
N LEU A 51 19.95 -9.75 16.02
CA LEU A 51 20.46 -8.50 15.46
C LEU A 51 21.82 -8.76 14.79
N TYR A 52 21.91 -8.39 13.52
CA TYR A 52 23.07 -8.54 12.66
C TYR A 52 23.78 -7.20 12.49
N HIS A 53 25.09 -7.18 12.67
CA HIS A 53 25.93 -6.07 12.21
C HIS A 53 26.55 -6.49 10.88
N ILE A 54 26.25 -5.73 9.85
CA ILE A 54 26.65 -6.00 8.47
C ILE A 54 27.65 -4.93 8.08
N GLN A 55 28.90 -5.32 7.87
CA GLN A 55 29.88 -4.45 7.22
C GLN A 55 29.46 -4.29 5.76
N VAL A 56 29.08 -3.07 5.39
CA VAL A 56 28.69 -2.71 4.04
C VAL A 56 29.93 -2.67 3.17
N GLU A 57 29.89 -3.45 2.09
CA GLU A 57 30.86 -3.34 1.00
C GLU A 57 30.33 -2.37 -0.06
N LYS A 58 29.00 -2.37 -0.28
CA LYS A 58 28.34 -1.53 -1.27
C LYS A 58 26.86 -1.29 -0.95
N PHE A 59 26.41 -0.05 -1.12
CA PHE A 59 24.99 0.30 -1.21
C PHE A 59 24.50 0.20 -2.65
N LEU A 60 23.37 -0.48 -2.86
CA LEU A 60 22.66 -0.57 -4.15
C LEU A 60 21.41 0.33 -4.18
N LYS A 61 20.88 0.68 -3.01
CA LYS A 61 19.75 1.61 -2.86
C LYS A 61 19.92 2.41 -1.56
N ASN A 62 19.67 3.72 -1.64
CA ASN A 62 19.70 4.70 -0.54
C ASN A 62 20.97 4.59 0.34
N PRO A 63 22.13 5.09 -0.15
CA PRO A 63 23.38 5.02 0.57
C PRO A 63 23.38 5.84 1.86
N HIS A 64 24.14 5.37 2.85
CA HIS A 64 24.34 6.05 4.14
C HIS A 64 25.83 6.27 4.40
N ASP A 65 26.16 7.21 5.29
CA ASP A 65 27.55 7.53 5.66
C ASP A 65 28.23 6.44 6.52
N SER A 66 27.44 5.50 7.07
CA SER A 66 27.94 4.39 7.88
C SER A 66 28.36 3.22 7.01
N ASP A 67 29.54 2.67 7.29
CA ASP A 67 30.05 1.43 6.69
C ASP A 67 29.52 0.17 7.40
N VAL A 68 28.74 0.34 8.46
CA VAL A 68 28.05 -0.76 9.15
C VAL A 68 26.55 -0.49 9.20
N VAL A 69 25.76 -1.49 8.81
CA VAL A 69 24.30 -1.47 8.90
C VAL A 69 23.83 -2.51 9.91
N LEU A 70 22.83 -2.12 10.71
CA LEU A 70 22.22 -2.98 11.72
C LEU A 70 20.89 -3.50 11.21
N ALA A 71 20.73 -4.82 11.20
CA ALA A 71 19.55 -5.47 10.66
C ALA A 71 19.01 -6.55 11.60
N ALA A 72 17.70 -6.56 11.83
CA ALA A 72 17.01 -7.61 12.56
C ALA A 72 16.51 -8.69 11.57
N GLY A 73 16.81 -9.95 11.88
CA GLY A 73 16.34 -11.10 11.10
C GLY A 73 15.90 -12.24 12.00
N GLN A 74 15.00 -13.10 11.52
CA GLN A 74 14.46 -14.20 12.32
C GLN A 74 15.56 -15.14 12.83
N ASN A 75 15.43 -15.59 14.08
CA ASN A 75 16.38 -16.50 14.72
C ASN A 75 16.10 -18.00 14.44
N ILE A 76 15.08 -18.30 13.64
CA ILE A 76 14.74 -19.63 13.15
C ILE A 76 14.72 -19.64 11.63
N THR A 77 15.16 -20.74 11.02
CA THR A 77 15.01 -20.96 9.59
C THR A 77 13.57 -21.37 9.30
N SER A 78 12.91 -20.69 8.36
CA SER A 78 11.58 -21.09 7.88
C SER A 78 11.61 -21.20 6.36
N SER A 79 11.44 -22.43 5.89
CA SER A 79 11.37 -22.76 4.47
C SER A 79 10.16 -22.12 3.78
N ARG A 80 9.11 -21.74 4.53
CA ARG A 80 7.91 -21.10 3.98
C ARG A 80 8.05 -19.60 3.77
N SER A 81 8.85 -18.92 4.59
CA SER A 81 9.09 -17.47 4.52
C SER A 81 10.40 -17.10 3.82
N GLY A 82 11.21 -18.09 3.43
CA GLY A 82 12.54 -17.85 2.85
C GLY A 82 13.55 -17.26 3.84
N THR A 83 13.21 -17.21 5.14
CA THR A 83 14.05 -16.62 6.17
C THR A 83 15.21 -17.55 6.53
N GLN A 84 16.42 -17.00 6.46
CA GLN A 84 17.67 -17.73 6.71
C GLN A 84 18.44 -17.10 7.88
N ILE A 85 19.11 -17.96 8.67
CA ILE A 85 20.01 -17.53 9.74
C ILE A 85 21.42 -17.41 9.15
N PHE A 86 22.07 -16.27 9.39
CA PHE A 86 23.45 -16.00 9.01
C PHE A 86 24.41 -16.32 10.15
N HIS A 87 25.65 -16.61 9.79
CA HIS A 87 26.79 -16.75 10.69
C HIS A 87 27.76 -15.58 10.49
N VAL A 88 28.57 -15.30 11.51
CA VAL A 88 29.67 -14.33 11.37
C VAL A 88 30.61 -14.82 10.26
N GLY A 89 30.89 -13.93 9.31
CA GLY A 89 31.66 -14.23 8.11
C GLY A 89 30.82 -14.43 6.86
N ASP A 90 29.51 -14.65 6.98
CA ASP A 90 28.65 -14.81 5.81
C ASP A 90 28.55 -13.49 5.04
N ARG A 91 28.73 -13.57 3.73
CA ARG A 91 28.47 -12.48 2.80
C ARG A 91 27.09 -12.67 2.18
N ALA A 92 26.32 -11.61 2.02
CA ALA A 92 25.00 -11.68 1.40
C ALA A 92 24.58 -10.36 0.76
N LEU A 93 23.56 -10.46 -0.07
CA LEU A 93 22.75 -9.34 -0.50
C LEU A 93 21.57 -9.20 0.47
N PHE A 94 21.46 -8.04 1.11
CA PHE A 94 20.44 -7.74 2.09
C PHE A 94 19.44 -6.71 1.54
N PHE A 95 18.17 -7.10 1.53
CA PHE A 95 17.04 -6.22 1.28
C PHE A 95 16.49 -5.75 2.62
N LEU A 96 16.71 -4.48 2.93
CA LEU A 96 16.51 -3.91 4.25
C LEU A 96 15.37 -2.90 4.22
N THR A 97 14.38 -3.06 5.09
CA THR A 97 13.29 -2.09 5.28
C THR A 97 13.49 -1.38 6.60
N ALA A 98 13.19 -0.10 6.68
CA ALA A 98 13.09 0.63 7.93
C ALA A 98 11.93 0.03 8.73
N VAL A 99 12.20 -0.38 9.96
CA VAL A 99 11.15 -0.95 10.81
C VAL A 99 10.43 0.17 11.52
N PHE A 100 9.12 0.25 11.30
CA PHE A 100 8.21 0.92 12.22
C PHE A 100 8.16 0.12 13.53
N GLY A 101 8.73 0.67 14.61
CA GLY A 101 8.63 0.12 15.98
C GLY A 101 9.94 -0.27 16.67
N TYR A 102 11.06 -0.35 15.93
CA TYR A 102 12.40 -0.58 16.51
C TYR A 102 13.40 0.49 16.05
N GLY A 103 13.05 1.77 16.22
CA GLY A 103 13.94 2.94 16.13
C GLY A 103 14.96 2.96 14.98
N GLN A 104 16.12 2.31 15.17
CA GLN A 104 17.37 2.42 14.39
C GLN A 104 17.76 1.17 13.58
N TYR A 105 16.92 0.13 13.54
CA TYR A 105 17.26 -1.15 12.91
C TYR A 105 16.43 -1.38 11.64
N HIS A 106 17.04 -2.01 10.63
CA HIS A 106 16.31 -2.45 9.45
C HIS A 106 15.76 -3.88 9.62
N ASN A 107 14.59 -4.20 9.07
CA ASN A 107 14.11 -5.57 8.92
C ASN A 107 14.68 -6.17 7.63
N MET A 108 15.04 -7.44 7.69
CA MET A 108 15.51 -8.17 6.52
C MET A 108 14.31 -8.78 5.78
N LEU A 109 13.97 -8.18 4.62
CA LEU A 109 12.83 -8.57 3.78
C LEU A 109 13.10 -9.83 2.96
N SER A 110 14.28 -9.90 2.36
CA SER A 110 14.75 -11.04 1.58
C SER A 110 16.26 -11.10 1.66
N ILE A 111 16.81 -12.32 1.56
CA ILE A 111 18.23 -12.54 1.75
C ILE A 111 18.69 -13.70 0.88
N HIS A 112 19.71 -13.43 0.09
CA HIS A 112 20.35 -14.45 -0.72
C HIS A 112 21.78 -14.66 -0.19
N PRO A 113 22.07 -15.82 0.44
CA PRO A 113 23.44 -16.17 0.82
C PRO A 113 24.29 -16.27 -0.43
N THR A 114 25.52 -15.79 -0.36
CA THR A 114 26.44 -15.89 -1.51
C THR A 114 26.78 -17.31 -1.93
N THR A 115 26.58 -18.31 -1.05
CA THR A 115 26.69 -19.73 -1.38
C THR A 115 25.55 -20.30 -2.22
N LYS A 116 24.42 -19.57 -2.33
CA LYS A 116 23.28 -19.87 -3.23
C LYS A 116 23.12 -18.86 -4.37
N LEU A 117 23.67 -17.66 -4.20
CA LEU A 117 24.05 -16.86 -5.36
C LEU A 117 25.17 -17.62 -6.06
N VAL A 118 25.22 -17.62 -7.39
CA VAL A 118 26.32 -18.29 -8.09
C VAL A 118 27.57 -17.43 -7.86
N GLU A 119 28.26 -17.68 -6.75
CA GLU A 119 29.42 -16.93 -6.21
C GLU A 119 30.57 -16.81 -7.23
N SER A 120 30.57 -17.65 -8.27
CA SER A 120 31.51 -17.58 -9.38
C SER A 120 31.16 -16.49 -10.39
N ASP A 121 29.89 -16.31 -10.76
CA ASP A 121 29.57 -15.61 -12.03
C ASP A 121 29.04 -14.19 -11.81
N TRP A 122 28.45 -13.91 -10.65
CA TRP A 122 27.93 -12.58 -10.32
C TRP A 122 29.04 -11.57 -10.03
N ASP A 123 30.06 -12.00 -9.28
CA ASP A 123 31.27 -11.22 -9.04
C ASP A 123 32.12 -11.13 -10.32
N LYS A 124 32.12 -12.13 -11.22
CA LYS A 124 32.81 -12.02 -12.54
C LYS A 124 32.16 -10.99 -13.45
N CYS A 125 30.84 -10.92 -13.42
CA CYS A 125 30.07 -10.04 -14.28
C CYS A 125 29.91 -8.63 -13.72
N ASN A 126 30.49 -8.34 -12.54
CA ASN A 126 30.36 -7.07 -11.85
C ASN A 126 28.91 -6.57 -11.86
N ILE A 127 27.94 -7.47 -11.67
CA ILE A 127 26.50 -7.17 -11.91
C ILE A 127 26.05 -5.98 -11.06
N PHE A 128 26.62 -5.87 -9.87
CA PHE A 128 26.36 -4.80 -8.92
C PHE A 128 27.02 -3.47 -9.30
N GLU A 129 28.00 -3.43 -10.21
CA GLU A 129 28.59 -2.19 -10.75
C GLU A 129 27.74 -1.56 -11.86
N ASN A 130 26.85 -2.32 -12.48
CA ASN A 130 25.96 -1.83 -13.51
C ASN A 130 24.80 -1.04 -12.90
N ASN A 131 24.48 0.10 -13.49
CA ASN A 131 23.27 0.84 -13.14
C ASN A 131 22.06 0.13 -13.77
N ILE A 132 21.26 -0.53 -12.94
CA ILE A 132 20.05 -1.25 -13.37
C ILE A 132 18.85 -0.36 -13.04
N PRO A 133 18.07 0.07 -14.04
CA PRO A 133 16.82 0.80 -13.79
C PRO A 133 15.92 0.01 -12.86
N SER A 134 15.19 0.71 -11.99
CA SER A 134 14.38 0.09 -10.94
C SER A 134 13.42 -0.96 -11.48
N ASP A 135 12.87 -0.75 -12.67
CA ASP A 135 11.87 -1.59 -13.35
C ASP A 135 12.42 -2.87 -14.01
N HIS A 136 13.73 -3.08 -13.96
CA HIS A 136 14.45 -4.22 -14.54
C HIS A 136 15.21 -5.07 -13.50
N TRP A 137 14.96 -4.89 -12.20
CA TRP A 137 15.63 -5.67 -11.16
C TRP A 137 15.09 -7.11 -11.09
N MET A 138 15.99 -8.10 -11.21
CA MET A 138 15.64 -9.53 -11.34
C MET A 138 16.15 -10.43 -10.19
N LEU A 139 16.37 -9.88 -8.99
CA LEU A 139 16.95 -10.61 -7.86
C LEU A 139 15.86 -11.31 -7.03
N GLY A 140 15.83 -12.64 -7.05
CA GLY A 140 14.81 -13.38 -6.27
C GLY A 140 14.48 -14.80 -6.69
N GLY A 141 14.96 -15.28 -7.85
CA GLY A 141 14.67 -16.63 -8.33
C GLY A 141 13.28 -16.80 -8.97
N THR A 142 12.43 -15.78 -8.92
CA THR A 142 11.32 -15.60 -9.84
C THR A 142 11.78 -14.54 -10.86
N GLY A 143 11.96 -14.94 -12.12
CA GLY A 143 12.25 -13.98 -13.20
C GLY A 143 11.23 -12.83 -13.22
N SER A 144 11.57 -11.72 -13.86
CA SER A 144 10.61 -10.60 -14.04
C SER A 144 9.30 -11.16 -14.59
N LEU A 145 8.17 -10.84 -13.97
CA LEU A 145 6.88 -11.19 -14.57
C LEU A 145 6.77 -10.47 -15.92
N PRO A 146 6.26 -11.13 -16.96
CA PRO A 146 6.01 -10.45 -18.23
C PRO A 146 5.01 -9.32 -18.01
N LYS A 147 5.27 -8.18 -18.65
CA LYS A 147 4.43 -6.98 -18.61
C LYS A 147 3.58 -6.93 -19.88
N ILE A 148 2.40 -6.33 -19.80
CA ILE A 148 1.50 -6.16 -20.95
C ILE A 148 0.97 -4.74 -20.96
N SER A 149 0.94 -4.10 -22.13
CA SER A 149 0.47 -2.73 -22.30
C SER A 149 -0.21 -2.53 -23.66
N GLN A 150 -1.00 -1.47 -23.76
CA GLN A 150 -1.61 -0.99 -25.00
C GLN A 150 -1.63 0.54 -24.95
N ASP A 151 -1.18 1.20 -26.02
CA ASP A 151 -1.09 2.67 -26.14
C ASP A 151 -0.26 3.36 -25.01
N GLU A 152 0.92 2.81 -24.69
CA GLU A 152 1.94 3.40 -23.77
C GLU A 152 1.55 3.58 -22.28
N THR A 153 0.34 3.20 -21.86
CA THR A 153 0.04 3.04 -20.43
C THR A 153 0.74 1.79 -19.90
N LEU A 154 1.87 1.98 -19.22
CA LEU A 154 2.56 0.95 -18.44
C LEU A 154 1.72 0.61 -17.22
N ASP A 155 0.89 -0.43 -17.33
CA ASP A 155 0.10 -0.91 -16.21
C ASP A 155 0.96 -1.85 -15.34
N ILE A 156 1.79 -1.25 -14.48
CA ILE A 156 2.70 -1.95 -13.56
C ILE A 156 1.93 -2.56 -12.38
N ASN A 157 0.66 -2.21 -12.20
CA ASN A 157 -0.23 -2.69 -11.13
C ASN A 157 -1.38 -3.58 -11.67
N ALA A 158 -1.07 -4.39 -12.68
CA ALA A 158 -2.01 -5.23 -13.43
C ALA A 158 -2.60 -6.42 -12.65
N PHE A 159 -3.10 -6.22 -11.42
CA PHE A 159 -4.09 -7.12 -10.83
C PHE A 159 -5.52 -6.59 -10.96
N GLN A 160 -5.74 -5.28 -11.11
CA GLN A 160 -7.10 -4.72 -11.23
C GLN A 160 -7.50 -4.27 -12.66
N ASP A 161 -6.54 -3.85 -13.51
CA ASP A 161 -6.86 -3.24 -14.82
C ASP A 161 -6.67 -4.15 -16.05
N ARG A 162 -6.46 -5.47 -15.87
CA ARG A 162 -6.39 -6.49 -16.97
C ARG A 162 -7.63 -6.58 -17.88
N ASN A 163 -8.63 -5.73 -17.67
CA ASN A 163 -9.99 -5.91 -18.15
C ASN A 163 -10.39 -5.01 -19.32
N ASN A 164 -9.55 -4.08 -19.80
CA ASN A 164 -10.00 -3.03 -20.73
C ASN A 164 -9.11 -2.81 -21.98
N PHE A 165 -8.47 -3.85 -22.52
CA PHE A 165 -7.81 -3.74 -23.83
C PHE A 165 -8.86 -3.54 -24.94
N LYS A 166 -8.54 -2.75 -25.96
CA LYS A 166 -9.45 -2.40 -27.06
C LYS A 166 -9.13 -3.19 -28.32
N VAL A 167 -10.18 -3.59 -29.04
CA VAL A 167 -10.07 -4.17 -30.38
C VAL A 167 -9.37 -3.20 -31.33
N GLY A 168 -8.54 -3.73 -32.23
CA GLY A 168 -7.87 -2.94 -33.28
C GLY A 168 -6.68 -2.11 -32.80
N LYS A 169 -6.35 -2.18 -31.51
CA LYS A 169 -5.20 -1.48 -30.90
C LYS A 169 -4.06 -2.44 -30.62
N THR A 170 -2.82 -1.99 -30.83
CA THR A 170 -1.63 -2.82 -30.66
C THR A 170 -1.36 -3.08 -29.19
N VAL A 171 -1.28 -4.35 -28.83
CA VAL A 171 -0.88 -4.85 -27.52
C VAL A 171 0.60 -5.21 -27.59
N THR A 172 1.36 -4.76 -26.60
CA THR A 172 2.77 -5.10 -26.42
C THR A 172 2.91 -5.94 -25.17
N VAL A 173 3.50 -7.12 -25.30
CA VAL A 173 3.95 -7.95 -24.18
C VAL A 173 5.46 -7.85 -24.10
N SER A 174 6.00 -7.49 -22.95
CA SER A 174 7.45 -7.38 -22.72
C SER A 174 7.91 -8.33 -21.63
N TYR A 175 9.09 -8.92 -21.77
CA TYR A 175 9.66 -9.86 -20.81
C TYR A 175 11.17 -9.66 -20.74
N ASP A 176 11.71 -9.51 -19.52
CA ASP A 176 13.15 -9.35 -19.33
C ASP A 176 13.81 -10.72 -19.18
N ILE A 177 14.94 -10.88 -19.87
CA ILE A 177 15.81 -12.04 -19.76
C ILE A 177 17.21 -11.59 -19.37
N SER A 178 17.91 -12.43 -18.61
CA SER A 178 19.26 -12.14 -18.11
C SER A 178 20.24 -13.27 -18.43
N ASN A 179 21.50 -12.91 -18.66
CA ASN A 179 22.63 -13.83 -18.72
C ASN A 179 23.72 -13.37 -17.75
N ILE A 180 23.66 -13.89 -16.53
CA ILE A 180 24.63 -13.61 -15.45
C ILE A 180 25.87 -14.50 -15.50
N SER A 181 26.07 -15.25 -16.60
CA SER A 181 27.23 -16.11 -16.82
C SER A 181 28.34 -15.36 -17.56
N ASP A 182 29.58 -15.82 -17.40
CA ASP A 182 30.75 -15.39 -18.17
C ASP A 182 30.79 -15.95 -19.61
N ARG A 183 29.75 -16.67 -20.04
CA ARG A 183 29.62 -17.24 -21.38
C ARG A 183 28.33 -16.79 -22.06
N PRO A 184 28.31 -16.69 -23.41
CA PRO A 184 27.09 -16.42 -24.14
C PRO A 184 26.04 -17.50 -23.87
N LYS A 185 24.77 -17.10 -23.87
CA LYS A 185 23.63 -17.98 -23.66
C LYS A 185 22.63 -17.81 -24.79
N GLU A 186 22.30 -18.91 -25.45
CA GLU A 186 21.24 -18.96 -26.45
C GLU A 186 19.92 -19.34 -25.79
N ILE A 187 18.85 -18.61 -26.13
CA ILE A 187 17.51 -18.82 -25.62
C ILE A 187 16.53 -18.72 -26.79
N ASP A 188 15.70 -19.75 -26.95
CA ASP A 188 14.51 -19.64 -27.78
C ASP A 188 13.30 -19.37 -26.89
N LEU A 189 12.51 -18.37 -27.27
CA LEU A 189 11.29 -17.96 -26.60
C LEU A 189 10.13 -18.04 -27.56
N ASP A 190 9.10 -18.79 -27.18
CA ASP A 190 7.85 -18.89 -27.93
C ASP A 190 6.75 -18.11 -27.20
N GLY A 191 6.29 -17.02 -27.83
CA GLY A 191 5.09 -16.31 -27.40
C GLY A 191 3.85 -16.89 -28.09
N ILE A 192 2.98 -17.54 -27.33
CA ILE A 192 1.74 -18.15 -27.83
C ILE A 192 0.57 -17.28 -27.41
N LEU A 193 -0.13 -16.71 -28.39
CA LEU A 193 -1.39 -15.99 -28.16
C LEU A 193 -2.55 -16.95 -28.39
N SER A 194 -3.37 -17.14 -27.35
CA SER A 194 -4.56 -17.96 -27.37
C SER A 194 -5.79 -17.14 -27.00
N ARG A 195 -6.97 -17.53 -27.50
CA ARG A 195 -8.26 -16.91 -27.16
C ARG A 195 -9.23 -17.95 -26.64
N SER A 196 -9.99 -17.60 -25.62
CA SER A 196 -11.04 -18.46 -25.09
C SER A 196 -12.21 -18.54 -26.07
N ASN A 197 -12.64 -19.77 -26.38
CA ASN A 197 -13.86 -20.04 -27.14
C ASN A 197 -14.99 -20.58 -26.23
N GLY A 198 -14.87 -20.40 -24.91
CA GLY A 198 -15.78 -20.93 -23.90
C GLY A 198 -15.05 -21.85 -22.92
N ALA A 199 -14.97 -23.15 -23.23
CA ALA A 199 -14.37 -24.15 -22.35
C ALA A 199 -12.85 -24.28 -22.49
N GLU A 200 -12.28 -23.88 -23.63
CA GLU A 200 -10.86 -24.04 -23.94
C GLU A 200 -10.25 -22.75 -24.52
N PHE A 201 -8.92 -22.68 -24.48
CA PHE A 201 -8.13 -21.65 -25.15
C PHE A 201 -7.60 -22.22 -26.45
N GLU A 202 -7.94 -21.58 -27.56
CA GLU A 202 -7.46 -21.95 -28.89
C GLU A 202 -6.30 -21.04 -29.28
N ALA A 203 -5.17 -21.65 -29.67
CA ALA A 203 -3.99 -20.92 -30.10
C ALA A 203 -4.27 -20.18 -31.41
N MET A 204 -4.14 -18.86 -31.39
CA MET A 204 -4.34 -17.98 -32.53
C MET A 204 -3.05 -17.71 -33.28
N SER A 205 -1.94 -17.59 -32.57
CA SER A 205 -0.64 -17.26 -33.16
C SER A 205 0.50 -17.71 -32.26
N THR A 206 1.61 -18.11 -32.88
CA THR A 206 2.88 -18.38 -32.21
C THR A 206 3.93 -17.44 -32.79
N MET A 207 4.64 -16.75 -31.91
CA MET A 207 5.66 -15.77 -32.24
C MET A 207 6.97 -16.17 -31.55
N SER A 208 7.84 -16.83 -32.31
CA SER A 208 9.12 -17.34 -31.81
C SER A 208 10.22 -16.30 -31.96
N GLN A 209 11.09 -16.20 -30.96
CA GLN A 209 12.30 -15.37 -30.97
C GLN A 209 13.51 -16.19 -30.55
N HIS A 210 14.55 -16.17 -31.38
CA HIS A 210 15.86 -16.70 -31.03
C HIS A 210 16.73 -15.55 -30.53
N VAL A 211 17.24 -15.66 -29.31
CA VAL A 211 18.03 -14.62 -28.67
C VAL A 211 19.37 -15.17 -28.20
N VAL A 212 20.45 -14.59 -28.72
CA VAL A 212 21.79 -14.74 -28.16
C VAL A 212 21.99 -13.64 -27.13
N LEU A 213 22.21 -14.03 -25.87
CA LEU A 213 22.60 -13.14 -24.80
C LEU A 213 24.11 -13.16 -24.63
N GLU A 214 24.72 -12.00 -24.70
CA GLU A 214 26.14 -11.83 -24.40
C GLU A 214 26.42 -12.22 -22.94
N PRO A 215 27.67 -12.62 -22.62
CA PRO A 215 28.11 -12.77 -21.23
C PRO A 215 27.75 -11.54 -20.41
N CYS A 216 27.38 -11.75 -19.15
CA CYS A 216 27.12 -10.67 -18.20
C CYS A 216 26.03 -9.66 -18.60
N THR A 217 25.07 -10.09 -19.44
CA THR A 217 23.89 -9.30 -19.76
C THR A 217 22.95 -9.26 -18.56
N VAL A 218 22.91 -8.14 -17.84
CA VAL A 218 22.10 -8.00 -16.62
C VAL A 218 20.61 -8.13 -16.91
N TYR A 219 20.14 -7.47 -17.96
CA TYR A 219 18.80 -7.65 -18.51
C TYR A 219 18.80 -7.34 -20.00
N LYS A 220 17.85 -7.92 -20.71
CA LYS A 220 17.48 -7.59 -22.09
C LYS A 220 15.97 -7.79 -22.21
N THR A 221 15.26 -6.74 -22.60
CA THR A 221 13.82 -6.79 -22.79
C THR A 221 13.49 -7.38 -24.17
N ILE A 222 12.62 -8.37 -24.19
CA ILE A 222 12.05 -8.96 -25.39
C ILE A 222 10.60 -8.53 -25.50
N GLU A 223 10.19 -8.10 -26.69
CA GLU A 223 8.82 -7.63 -26.94
C GLU A 223 8.12 -8.47 -28.01
N TRP A 224 6.84 -8.73 -27.76
CA TRP A 224 5.90 -9.23 -28.76
C TRP A 224 4.79 -8.21 -28.96
N ARG A 225 4.45 -7.95 -30.23
CA ARG A 225 3.40 -7.00 -30.58
C ARG A 225 2.36 -7.69 -31.44
N PHE A 226 1.10 -7.53 -31.07
CA PHE A 226 -0.04 -8.06 -31.83
C PHE A 226 -1.25 -7.14 -31.70
N THR A 227 -2.18 -7.23 -32.64
CA THR A 227 -3.39 -6.42 -32.65
C THR A 227 -4.61 -7.33 -32.60
N PRO A 228 -5.34 -7.40 -31.47
CA PRO A 228 -6.54 -8.20 -31.36
C PRO A 228 -7.62 -7.71 -32.33
N GLY A 229 -8.09 -8.59 -33.21
CA GLY A 229 -9.16 -8.28 -34.18
C GLY A 229 -10.57 -8.47 -33.65
N MET A 230 -10.74 -9.05 -32.46
CA MET A 230 -12.05 -9.38 -31.87
C MET A 230 -12.03 -9.20 -30.36
N THR A 231 -13.21 -9.10 -29.77
CA THR A 231 -13.38 -9.12 -28.32
C THR A 231 -13.22 -10.52 -27.73
N GLY A 232 -12.98 -10.60 -26.42
CA GLY A 232 -12.96 -11.84 -25.67
C GLY A 232 -11.81 -11.92 -24.67
N SER A 233 -11.71 -13.07 -24.02
CA SER A 233 -10.61 -13.36 -23.11
C SER A 233 -9.45 -13.98 -23.88
N TYR A 234 -8.26 -13.43 -23.67
CA TYR A 234 -7.02 -13.86 -24.28
C TYR A 234 -6.05 -14.36 -23.21
N LEU A 235 -5.16 -15.25 -23.61
CA LEU A 235 -4.05 -15.75 -22.83
C LEU A 235 -2.79 -15.63 -23.69
N PHE A 236 -1.75 -14.99 -23.16
CA PHE A 236 -0.43 -14.97 -23.78
C PHE A 236 0.53 -15.80 -22.95
N GLU A 237 1.09 -16.85 -23.53
CA GLU A 237 2.03 -17.76 -22.87
C GLU A 237 3.43 -17.57 -23.43
N ILE A 238 4.42 -17.43 -22.56
CA ILE A 238 5.84 -17.37 -22.93
C ILE A 238 6.47 -18.69 -22.50
N ASN A 239 6.90 -19.48 -23.47
CA ASN A 239 7.58 -20.74 -23.24
C ASN A 239 9.07 -20.62 -23.59
N ASN A 240 9.92 -21.22 -22.75
CA ASN A 240 11.35 -21.37 -23.01
C ASN A 240 11.68 -22.86 -23.17
N ASN A 241 12.69 -23.18 -23.99
CA ASN A 241 13.32 -24.49 -24.11
C ASN A 241 13.68 -25.16 -22.78
N SER A 242 13.85 -24.40 -21.68
CA SER A 242 14.05 -24.93 -20.34
C SER A 242 12.80 -25.54 -19.68
N GLY A 243 11.64 -25.49 -20.34
CA GLY A 243 10.35 -25.96 -19.81
C GLY A 243 9.67 -24.97 -18.87
N THR A 244 10.17 -23.74 -18.77
CA THR A 244 9.53 -22.66 -18.01
C THR A 244 8.44 -22.01 -18.86
N SER A 245 7.25 -21.83 -18.29
CA SER A 245 6.10 -21.20 -18.94
C SER A 245 5.53 -20.09 -18.07
N TYR A 246 5.29 -18.93 -18.66
CA TYR A 246 4.62 -17.79 -18.01
C TYR A 246 3.35 -17.42 -18.77
N GLY A 247 2.22 -17.35 -18.09
CA GLY A 247 0.92 -17.02 -18.70
C GLY A 247 0.37 -15.67 -18.24
N LEU A 248 -0.11 -14.87 -19.17
CA LEU A 248 -0.80 -13.60 -18.94
C LEU A 248 -2.21 -13.63 -19.53
N GLY A 249 -3.22 -13.69 -18.67
CA GLY A 249 -4.62 -13.52 -19.06
C GLY A 249 -5.03 -12.05 -19.13
N PHE A 250 -5.73 -11.66 -20.20
CA PHE A 250 -6.27 -10.31 -20.38
C PHE A 250 -7.58 -10.33 -21.19
N ALA A 251 -8.41 -9.29 -21.03
CA ALA A 251 -9.66 -9.17 -21.77
C ALA A 251 -9.61 -8.04 -22.80
N VAL A 252 -10.06 -8.34 -24.02
CA VAL A 252 -10.25 -7.37 -25.09
C VAL A 252 -11.74 -7.08 -25.22
N LYS A 253 -12.11 -5.81 -25.13
CA LYS A 253 -13.48 -5.30 -25.27
C LYS A 253 -13.59 -4.45 -26.53
N GLU A 254 -14.82 -4.29 -27.02
CA GLU A 254 -15.05 -3.35 -28.11
C GLU A 254 -14.62 -1.98 -27.62
N SER A 255 -13.98 -1.20 -28.50
CA SER A 255 -14.00 0.23 -28.32
C SER A 255 -15.46 0.65 -28.45
N VAL A 256 -16.19 0.66 -27.33
CA VAL A 256 -17.41 1.45 -27.26
C VAL A 256 -16.93 2.88 -27.38
N GLU A 257 -16.83 3.37 -28.60
CA GLU A 257 -17.06 4.79 -28.82
C GLU A 257 -18.41 5.04 -28.18
N SER A 258 -18.37 5.62 -26.98
CA SER A 258 -19.55 6.18 -26.37
C SER A 258 -20.25 7.02 -27.46
N PRO A 259 -21.58 6.98 -27.58
CA PRO A 259 -22.32 7.83 -28.51
C PRO A 259 -22.00 9.34 -28.37
N LEU A 260 -21.22 9.73 -27.36
CA LEU A 260 -20.63 11.05 -27.16
C LEU A 260 -19.43 11.38 -28.05
N ALA A 261 -18.90 10.45 -28.87
CA ALA A 261 -17.80 10.73 -29.80
C ALA A 261 -18.21 11.50 -31.08
N GLN A 262 -19.47 11.97 -31.18
CA GLN A 262 -19.87 13.00 -32.13
C GLN A 262 -20.10 14.36 -31.47
N LEU A 263 -19.12 14.83 -30.70
CA LEU A 263 -18.90 16.26 -30.58
C LEU A 263 -17.47 16.55 -31.03
N LYS A 264 -17.37 17.09 -32.25
CA LYS A 264 -16.16 17.78 -32.70
C LYS A 264 -15.68 18.71 -31.58
N PRO A 265 -14.37 18.82 -31.31
CA PRO A 265 -13.85 19.76 -30.33
C PRO A 265 -14.15 21.17 -30.82
N SER A 266 -15.21 21.76 -30.28
CA SER A 266 -15.58 23.14 -30.49
C SER A 266 -15.12 23.92 -29.26
N GLY A 267 -13.82 24.16 -29.12
CA GLY A 267 -13.25 25.27 -28.35
C GLY A 267 -13.55 25.45 -26.85
N VAL A 268 -14.46 24.69 -26.25
CA VAL A 268 -15.11 24.98 -24.96
C VAL A 268 -14.76 23.91 -23.91
N MET A 269 -14.73 24.32 -22.63
CA MET A 269 -14.64 23.43 -21.47
C MET A 269 -15.61 22.23 -21.59
N GLY A 270 -15.11 21.02 -21.35
CA GLY A 270 -15.91 19.79 -21.36
C GLY A 270 -16.63 19.55 -20.03
N HIS A 271 -17.07 18.31 -19.81
CA HIS A 271 -17.98 17.90 -18.73
C HIS A 271 -17.26 17.69 -17.38
N VAL A 272 -17.86 18.13 -16.27
CA VAL A 272 -17.44 17.86 -14.88
C VAL A 272 -18.30 16.75 -14.27
N GLN A 273 -17.68 15.72 -13.68
CA GLN A 273 -18.36 14.56 -13.10
C GLN A 273 -17.74 14.19 -11.75
N THR A 274 -18.52 13.57 -10.88
CA THR A 274 -18.05 12.98 -9.62
C THR A 274 -18.30 11.47 -9.61
N SER A 275 -17.57 10.73 -8.78
CA SER A 275 -17.75 9.27 -8.64
C SER A 275 -19.12 8.84 -8.10
N SER A 276 -19.81 9.74 -7.39
CA SER A 276 -21.15 9.55 -6.82
C SER A 276 -21.89 10.89 -6.83
N THR A 277 -23.23 10.85 -6.77
CA THR A 277 -24.08 12.03 -6.60
C THR A 277 -24.41 12.31 -5.13
N SER A 278 -24.05 11.41 -4.22
CA SER A 278 -24.18 11.64 -2.78
C SER A 278 -23.03 11.03 -1.98
N TYR A 279 -22.60 11.75 -0.96
CA TYR A 279 -21.48 11.43 -0.08
C TYR A 279 -21.88 11.63 1.39
N VAL A 280 -21.08 11.07 2.28
CA VAL A 280 -21.19 11.24 3.73
C VAL A 280 -20.06 12.15 4.22
N VAL A 281 -20.30 12.87 5.31
CA VAL A 281 -19.24 13.65 5.98
C VAL A 281 -18.00 12.79 6.24
N GLY A 282 -16.83 13.29 5.79
CA GLY A 282 -15.54 12.59 5.85
C GLY A 282 -15.22 11.69 4.65
N ASP A 283 -16.09 11.60 3.64
CA ASP A 283 -15.79 10.86 2.41
C ASP A 283 -14.81 11.63 1.51
N GLU A 284 -14.06 10.89 0.70
CA GLU A 284 -13.26 11.44 -0.39
C GLU A 284 -14.09 11.51 -1.68
N VAL A 285 -14.14 12.70 -2.28
CA VAL A 285 -14.89 13.00 -3.49
C VAL A 285 -13.93 12.99 -4.68
N PHE A 286 -14.12 12.05 -5.59
CA PHE A 286 -13.36 11.97 -6.84
C PHE A 286 -14.06 12.78 -7.93
N VAL A 287 -13.32 13.69 -8.58
CA VAL A 287 -13.79 14.58 -9.63
C VAL A 287 -13.04 14.28 -10.92
N ARG A 288 -13.80 14.16 -12.00
CA ARG A 288 -13.31 14.09 -13.37
C ARG A 288 -13.72 15.34 -14.12
N ILE A 289 -12.80 15.94 -14.86
CA ILE A 289 -13.06 17.12 -15.70
C ILE A 289 -12.48 16.84 -17.09
N ASP A 290 -13.30 16.97 -18.13
CA ASP A 290 -12.83 16.93 -19.51
C ASP A 290 -12.61 18.38 -20.01
N THR A 291 -11.48 18.66 -20.66
CA THR A 291 -11.07 19.97 -21.17
C THR A 291 -10.11 19.80 -22.35
N LYS A 292 -9.36 20.83 -22.76
CA LYS A 292 -8.30 20.70 -23.76
C LYS A 292 -7.08 19.98 -23.16
N PRO A 293 -6.31 19.23 -23.96
CA PRO A 293 -5.04 18.66 -23.52
C PRO A 293 -4.08 19.68 -22.92
N ASN A 294 -3.29 19.25 -21.93
CA ASN A 294 -2.20 20.03 -21.32
C ASN A 294 -2.61 21.46 -20.92
N SER A 295 -3.78 21.59 -20.31
CA SER A 295 -4.43 22.87 -20.01
C SER A 295 -4.71 23.01 -18.52
N ASP A 296 -4.45 24.20 -18.00
CA ASP A 296 -4.72 24.54 -16.60
C ASP A 296 -6.22 24.81 -16.39
N VAL A 297 -6.83 24.13 -15.42
CA VAL A 297 -8.22 24.32 -15.01
C VAL A 297 -8.26 24.70 -13.54
N VAL A 298 -8.97 25.78 -13.24
CA VAL A 298 -9.23 26.22 -11.87
C VAL A 298 -10.44 25.48 -11.34
N VAL A 299 -10.31 24.82 -10.19
CA VAL A 299 -11.39 24.06 -9.53
C VAL A 299 -11.73 24.72 -8.20
N ASP A 300 -12.98 25.17 -8.07
CA ASP A 300 -13.57 25.69 -6.85
C ASP A 300 -14.57 24.68 -6.28
N VAL A 301 -14.45 24.33 -4.99
CA VAL A 301 -15.45 23.54 -4.28
C VAL A 301 -16.25 24.46 -3.38
N LEU A 302 -17.56 24.55 -3.61
CA LEU A 302 -18.47 25.41 -2.86
C LEU A 302 -19.35 24.58 -1.94
N ASN A 303 -19.49 25.04 -0.70
CA ASN A 303 -20.42 24.46 0.25
C ASN A 303 -21.88 24.89 -0.05
N PRO A 304 -22.89 24.38 0.69
CA PRO A 304 -24.30 24.72 0.47
C PRO A 304 -24.66 26.20 0.68
N SER A 305 -23.74 27.01 1.22
CA SER A 305 -23.90 28.48 1.34
C SER A 305 -23.18 29.24 0.21
N ASP A 306 -22.79 28.54 -0.87
CA ASP A 306 -22.00 29.07 -1.99
C ASP A 306 -20.65 29.70 -1.57
N LYS A 307 -20.09 29.26 -0.43
CA LYS A 307 -18.77 29.67 0.01
C LYS A 307 -17.73 28.68 -0.51
N ILE A 308 -16.68 29.19 -1.15
CA ILE A 308 -15.52 28.39 -1.57
C ILE A 308 -14.84 27.81 -0.33
N THR A 309 -14.68 26.49 -0.32
CA THR A 309 -14.04 25.69 0.73
C THR A 309 -12.68 25.17 0.28
N GLU A 310 -12.57 24.78 -0.99
CA GLU A 310 -11.32 24.37 -1.62
C GLU A 310 -11.15 25.12 -2.94
N HIS A 311 -9.91 25.46 -3.27
CA HIS A 311 -9.51 26.14 -4.50
C HIS A 311 -8.15 25.62 -4.95
N PHE A 312 -8.08 25.06 -6.15
CA PHE A 312 -6.82 24.55 -6.70
C PHE A 312 -6.79 24.59 -8.23
N VAL A 313 -5.59 24.46 -8.80
CA VAL A 313 -5.38 24.37 -10.24
C VAL A 313 -4.96 22.95 -10.59
N ALA A 314 -5.64 22.35 -11.56
CA ALA A 314 -5.34 21.03 -12.08
C ALA A 314 -4.99 21.10 -13.56
N ILE A 315 -4.02 20.31 -13.99
CA ILE A 315 -3.53 20.28 -15.38
C ILE A 315 -4.07 19.02 -16.04
N SER A 316 -4.72 19.18 -17.19
CA SER A 316 -5.20 18.04 -17.97
C SER A 316 -4.08 17.27 -18.63
N ASP A 317 -4.28 15.96 -18.77
CA ASP A 317 -3.37 15.09 -19.51
C ASP A 317 -3.35 15.39 -21.02
N GLU A 318 -2.58 14.61 -21.77
CA GLU A 318 -2.48 14.72 -23.22
C GLU A 318 -3.80 14.44 -23.97
N TYR A 319 -4.81 13.87 -23.29
CA TYR A 319 -6.15 13.62 -23.81
C TYR A 319 -7.17 14.66 -23.36
N GLY A 320 -6.77 15.64 -22.53
CA GLY A 320 -7.65 16.66 -22.00
C GLY A 320 -8.45 16.21 -20.78
N GLN A 321 -8.04 15.17 -20.07
CA GLN A 321 -8.72 14.69 -18.86
C GLN A 321 -7.98 15.12 -17.60
N ILE A 322 -8.75 15.48 -16.57
CA ILE A 322 -8.27 15.73 -15.22
C ILE A 322 -9.01 14.77 -14.30
N ASN A 323 -8.25 13.98 -13.53
CA ASN A 323 -8.77 13.17 -12.45
C ASN A 323 -8.15 13.66 -11.14
N THR A 324 -8.98 14.14 -10.22
CA THR A 324 -8.56 14.73 -8.95
C THR A 324 -9.50 14.30 -7.83
N SER A 325 -9.13 14.52 -6.58
CA SER A 325 -9.98 14.24 -5.43
C SER A 325 -9.79 15.27 -4.32
N PHE A 326 -10.81 15.39 -3.46
CA PHE A 326 -10.72 16.17 -2.23
C PHE A 326 -11.50 15.49 -1.11
N LEU A 327 -11.09 15.74 0.14
CA LEU A 327 -11.72 15.17 1.33
C LEU A 327 -12.79 16.12 1.86
N LEU A 328 -14.00 15.61 2.14
CA LEU A 328 -15.02 16.39 2.84
C LEU A 328 -14.61 16.58 4.30
N PRO A 329 -14.56 17.82 4.83
CA PRO A 329 -14.25 18.07 6.24
C PRO A 329 -15.16 17.29 7.19
N HIS A 330 -14.67 16.90 8.37
CA HIS A 330 -15.49 16.23 9.38
C HIS A 330 -16.61 17.10 9.96
N ASP A 331 -16.53 18.41 9.77
CA ASP A 331 -17.56 19.40 10.10
C ASP A 331 -18.27 19.94 8.84
N ALA A 332 -18.20 19.21 7.71
CA ALA A 332 -18.85 19.59 6.47
C ALA A 332 -20.36 19.80 6.65
N MET A 333 -20.84 20.93 6.14
CA MET A 333 -22.27 21.25 6.14
C MET A 333 -23.05 20.22 5.32
N GLN A 334 -24.16 19.74 5.86
CA GLN A 334 -25.10 18.91 5.11
C GLN A 334 -25.81 19.72 4.03
N GLY A 335 -26.13 19.09 2.91
CA GLY A 335 -26.84 19.72 1.80
C GLY A 335 -26.10 19.60 0.48
N THR A 336 -26.50 20.41 -0.50
CA THR A 336 -25.98 20.36 -1.87
C THR A 336 -24.71 21.18 -2.00
N TRP A 337 -23.62 20.51 -2.32
CA TRP A 337 -22.31 21.08 -2.62
C TRP A 337 -22.11 21.22 -4.12
N LYS A 338 -21.17 22.07 -4.53
CA LYS A 338 -20.88 22.32 -5.94
C LYS A 338 -19.39 22.22 -6.24
N VAL A 339 -19.04 21.61 -7.36
CA VAL A 339 -17.71 21.69 -7.96
C VAL A 339 -17.81 22.56 -9.20
N LYS A 340 -17.09 23.69 -9.22
CA LYS A 340 -17.00 24.58 -10.37
C LYS A 340 -15.61 24.47 -10.99
N ALA A 341 -15.55 24.01 -12.22
CA ALA A 341 -14.33 24.02 -13.03
C ALA A 341 -14.33 25.23 -13.94
N THR A 342 -13.20 25.93 -14.08
CA THR A 342 -13.05 27.12 -14.94
C THR A 342 -11.81 27.01 -15.82
N TYR A 343 -11.98 27.18 -17.12
CA TYR A 343 -10.91 27.19 -18.13
C TYR A 343 -11.02 28.45 -18.99
N GLY A 344 -10.05 29.35 -18.87
CA GLY A 344 -10.09 30.64 -19.54
C GLY A 344 -11.33 31.45 -19.13
N SER A 345 -12.25 31.69 -20.06
CA SER A 345 -13.54 32.35 -19.81
C SER A 345 -14.71 31.40 -19.59
N ASP A 346 -14.52 30.10 -19.84
CA ASP A 346 -15.57 29.10 -19.76
C ASP A 346 -15.56 28.43 -18.38
N PHE A 347 -16.73 28.04 -17.88
CA PHE A 347 -16.85 27.28 -16.64
C PHE A 347 -18.01 26.30 -16.71
N GLU A 348 -17.93 25.24 -15.92
CA GLU A 348 -19.02 24.31 -15.67
C GLU A 348 -19.15 24.07 -14.15
N THR A 349 -20.36 23.73 -13.71
CA THR A 349 -20.65 23.46 -12.31
C THR A 349 -21.45 22.17 -12.18
N LEU A 350 -20.98 21.28 -11.31
CA LEU A 350 -21.64 20.05 -10.93
C LEU A 350 -22.12 20.13 -9.48
N GLU A 351 -23.30 19.59 -9.20
CA GLU A 351 -23.86 19.53 -7.85
C GLU A 351 -23.87 18.09 -7.29
N PHE A 352 -23.60 17.93 -6.00
CA PHE A 352 -23.68 16.65 -5.28
C PHE A 352 -24.15 16.85 -3.84
N ASP A 353 -24.75 15.83 -3.23
CA ASP A 353 -25.31 15.95 -1.88
C ASP A 353 -24.40 15.36 -0.79
N VAL A 354 -24.27 16.06 0.33
CA VAL A 354 -23.55 15.57 1.52
C VAL A 354 -24.54 15.28 2.66
N LYS A 355 -24.47 14.05 3.19
CA LYS A 355 -25.35 13.50 4.22
C LYS A 355 -24.60 13.25 5.52
N GLU A 356 -25.34 13.20 6.63
CA GLU A 356 -24.78 12.82 7.93
C GLU A 356 -24.38 11.34 7.97
N ARG A 357 -23.30 11.05 8.70
CA ARG A 357 -22.94 9.66 9.00
C ARG A 357 -23.92 9.14 10.03
N LEU A 358 -24.82 8.25 9.61
CA LEU A 358 -25.70 7.54 10.53
C LEU A 358 -24.83 6.71 11.48
N VAL A 359 -24.65 7.20 12.71
CA VAL A 359 -24.07 6.39 13.79
C VAL A 359 -25.12 5.32 14.10
N PRO A 360 -24.81 4.01 13.93
CA PRO A 360 -25.75 2.98 14.33
C PRO A 360 -26.05 3.16 15.82
N GLU A 361 -27.33 3.22 16.15
CA GLU A 361 -27.81 3.24 17.52
C GLU A 361 -27.14 2.09 18.27
N PRO A 362 -26.48 2.32 19.42
CA PRO A 362 -25.77 1.27 20.11
C PRO A 362 -26.74 0.13 20.39
N GLU A 363 -26.42 -1.07 19.93
CA GLU A 363 -27.15 -2.28 20.31
C GLU A 363 -27.29 -2.27 21.83
N GLN A 364 -28.53 -2.24 22.33
CA GLN A 364 -28.85 -2.37 23.74
C GLN A 364 -28.36 -3.73 24.23
N SER A 365 -27.08 -3.80 24.60
CA SER A 365 -26.46 -4.99 25.14
C SER A 365 -26.58 -4.96 26.66
N ARG A 366 -27.39 -5.91 27.14
CA ARG A 366 -27.40 -6.53 28.48
C ARG A 366 -27.90 -5.68 29.65
N GLN A 367 -28.90 -6.23 30.34
CA GLN A 367 -29.27 -5.85 31.70
C GLN A 367 -28.03 -5.88 32.60
N VAL A 368 -27.63 -4.70 33.08
CA VAL A 368 -26.65 -4.53 34.14
C VAL A 368 -27.26 -5.11 35.41
N SER A 369 -26.55 -6.00 36.10
CA SER A 369 -27.00 -6.53 37.40
C SER A 369 -27.09 -5.38 38.41
N GLU A 370 -28.23 -5.27 39.10
CA GLU A 370 -28.65 -4.16 39.97
C GLU A 370 -27.83 -3.92 41.26
N ASN A 371 -26.60 -4.42 41.38
CA ASN A 371 -25.84 -4.33 42.64
C ASN A 371 -24.70 -3.32 42.55
N CYS A 372 -24.98 -2.08 42.95
CA CYS A 372 -23.94 -1.10 43.27
C CYS A 372 -23.21 -1.49 44.58
N GLY A 373 -21.91 -1.18 44.67
CA GLY A 373 -21.09 -1.48 45.84
C GLY A 373 -21.51 -0.70 47.11
N PRO A 374 -21.03 -1.11 48.30
CA PRO A 374 -21.35 -0.42 49.56
C PRO A 374 -20.96 1.06 49.51
N GLY A 375 -21.93 1.95 49.77
CA GLY A 375 -21.73 3.41 49.75
C GLY A 375 -22.07 4.10 48.41
N THR A 376 -22.61 3.35 47.44
CA THR A 376 -23.10 3.92 46.17
C THR A 376 -24.56 3.58 45.91
N THR A 377 -25.28 4.48 45.25
CA THR A 377 -26.67 4.33 44.80
C THR A 377 -26.73 4.39 43.27
N LEU A 378 -27.64 3.61 42.66
CA LEU A 378 -27.81 3.59 41.20
C LEU A 378 -28.67 4.78 40.78
N GLN A 379 -28.12 5.72 40.00
CA GLN A 379 -28.86 6.78 39.32
C GLN A 379 -28.57 6.72 37.82
N ASP A 380 -29.61 6.70 36.99
CA ASP A 380 -29.54 6.65 35.52
C ASP A 380 -28.61 5.54 34.96
N GLY A 381 -28.58 4.39 35.62
CA GLY A 381 -27.76 3.24 35.21
C GLY A 381 -26.28 3.34 35.61
N ILE A 382 -25.91 4.32 36.44
CA ILE A 382 -24.55 4.55 36.94
C ILE A 382 -24.58 4.53 38.48
N CYS A 383 -23.62 3.85 39.11
CA CYS A 383 -23.47 3.89 40.57
C CYS A 383 -22.78 5.19 40.99
N VAL A 384 -23.49 6.05 41.72
CA VAL A 384 -23.00 7.31 42.29
C VAL A 384 -22.82 7.20 43.80
N VAL A 385 -21.83 7.90 44.37
CA VAL A 385 -21.56 7.89 45.82
C VAL A 385 -22.57 8.80 46.52
N ASP A 386 -23.23 8.30 47.57
CA ASP A 386 -24.19 9.10 48.35
C ASP A 386 -23.45 10.17 49.18
N GLU A 387 -23.40 11.41 48.69
CA GLU A 387 -22.78 12.55 49.38
C GLU A 387 -23.55 13.03 50.63
N THR A 388 -24.65 12.38 51.02
CA THR A 388 -25.50 12.83 52.14
C THR A 388 -25.10 12.28 53.51
N LYS A 389 -23.93 11.66 53.64
CA LYS A 389 -23.36 11.25 54.94
C LYS A 389 -21.91 11.72 55.12
N GLU A 390 -21.69 13.03 55.06
CA GLU A 390 -20.55 13.63 55.72
C GLU A 390 -20.97 14.31 57.02
N ASN A 391 -20.39 13.82 58.11
CA ASN A 391 -20.42 14.47 59.42
C ASN A 391 -19.76 15.84 59.31
N HIS A 392 -20.44 16.83 59.89
CA HIS A 392 -19.89 18.11 60.32
C HIS A 392 -18.43 18.02 60.79
N VAL A 393 -17.50 18.64 60.06
CA VAL A 393 -16.34 19.31 60.64
C VAL A 393 -16.13 20.64 59.93
N ASP A 394 -15.85 21.63 60.76
CA ASP A 394 -15.92 23.07 60.59
C ASP A 394 -14.93 23.71 59.60
N SER A 395 -15.42 24.81 59.04
CA SER A 395 -14.79 26.11 58.75
C SER A 395 -13.38 26.24 58.15
N ASP A 396 -13.35 27.02 57.07
CA ASP A 396 -12.41 28.13 56.83
C ASP A 396 -10.91 27.80 56.67
N ARG A 397 -10.50 27.36 55.47
CA ARG A 397 -9.12 27.61 54.98
C ARG A 397 -8.85 27.29 53.50
N TRP A 398 -9.42 28.01 52.53
CA TRP A 398 -8.92 27.93 51.14
C TRP A 398 -8.87 29.28 50.43
N GLY A 399 -7.76 29.98 50.61
CA GLY A 399 -7.11 30.77 49.56
C GLY A 399 -6.22 29.87 48.71
N GLY A 400 -6.81 28.86 48.06
CA GLY A 400 -6.10 27.91 47.22
C GLY A 400 -6.05 28.38 45.78
N LEU A 401 -4.83 28.54 45.24
CA LEU A 401 -4.55 28.75 43.82
C LEU A 401 -5.37 27.75 42.99
N VAL A 402 -6.18 28.27 42.07
CA VAL A 402 -6.87 27.44 41.06
C VAL A 402 -5.78 26.67 40.30
N PRO A 403 -5.79 25.32 40.30
CA PRO A 403 -4.81 24.55 39.54
C PRO A 403 -4.89 24.98 38.08
N TRP A 404 -3.73 25.29 37.51
CA TRP A 404 -3.62 25.71 36.11
C TRP A 404 -4.23 24.63 35.22
N MET A 405 -5.37 24.96 34.59
CA MET A 405 -6.04 24.05 33.67
C MET A 405 -5.11 23.83 32.47
N ILE A 406 -4.53 22.62 32.36
CA ILE A 406 -3.64 22.29 31.25
C ILE A 406 -4.51 22.18 30.00
N GLU A 407 -4.08 22.89 28.94
CA GLU A 407 -4.79 22.91 27.66
C GLU A 407 -4.80 21.53 27.00
N SER A 408 -5.78 21.26 26.13
CA SER A 408 -5.84 19.98 25.42
C SER A 408 -4.61 19.74 24.52
N PRO A 409 -4.23 18.48 24.25
CA PRO A 409 -3.10 18.13 23.38
C PRO A 409 -3.06 18.88 22.05
N LEU A 410 -4.21 18.99 21.37
CA LEU A 410 -4.32 19.70 20.09
C LEU A 410 -3.98 21.20 20.22
N LYS A 411 -4.35 21.84 21.33
CA LYS A 411 -4.03 23.26 21.56
C LYS A 411 -2.55 23.46 21.86
N GLN A 412 -1.94 22.54 22.60
CA GLN A 412 -0.50 22.53 22.87
C GLN A 412 0.31 22.40 21.57
N ILE A 413 -0.06 21.45 20.70
CA ILE A 413 0.60 21.26 19.40
C ILE A 413 0.44 22.49 18.50
N LYS A 414 -0.75 23.11 18.46
CA LYS A 414 -0.96 24.36 17.71
C LYS A 414 -0.12 25.54 18.22
N LYS A 415 0.39 25.46 19.45
CA LYS A 415 1.34 26.43 20.02
C LYS A 415 2.81 26.06 19.78
N GLY A 416 3.07 24.99 19.01
CA GLY A 416 4.42 24.53 18.68
C GLY A 416 5.05 23.64 19.75
N ILE A 417 4.27 23.07 20.67
CA ILE A 417 4.77 22.04 21.60
C ILE A 417 4.86 20.74 20.82
N GLU A 418 6.03 20.11 20.84
CA GLU A 418 6.27 18.84 20.16
C GLU A 418 5.35 17.73 20.72
N PRO A 419 4.89 16.77 19.89
CA PRO A 419 3.97 15.71 20.32
C PRO A 419 4.40 14.96 21.59
N TRP A 420 5.70 14.72 21.77
CA TRP A 420 6.29 14.05 22.94
C TRP A 420 6.54 14.97 24.15
N GLU A 421 6.26 16.27 24.05
CA GLU A 421 6.34 17.24 25.14
C GLU A 421 4.95 17.64 25.68
N VAL A 422 3.87 17.18 25.03
CA VAL A 422 2.50 17.42 25.47
C VAL A 422 2.30 16.93 26.91
N LYS A 423 1.76 17.82 27.76
CA LYS A 423 1.42 17.52 29.16
C LYS A 423 -0.07 17.23 29.32
N CYS A 424 -0.40 16.25 30.15
CA CYS A 424 -1.77 15.91 30.48
C CYS A 424 -2.17 16.48 31.85
N ASN A 425 -3.47 16.73 32.05
CA ASN A 425 -4.01 17.08 33.37
C ASN A 425 -3.80 15.93 34.37
N ASP A 426 -3.83 16.26 35.66
CA ASP A 426 -3.67 15.28 36.74
C ASP A 426 -4.63 14.10 36.58
N GLY A 427 -4.10 12.89 36.69
CA GLY A 427 -4.85 11.63 36.51
C GLY A 427 -5.01 11.17 35.07
N LEU A 428 -4.52 11.92 34.08
CA LEU A 428 -4.43 11.49 32.69
C LEU A 428 -2.97 11.22 32.31
N ILE A 429 -2.78 10.24 31.43
CA ILE A 429 -1.48 9.89 30.84
C ILE A 429 -1.49 10.17 29.35
N ARG A 430 -0.33 10.48 28.80
CA ARG A 430 -0.16 10.69 27.36
C ARG A 430 0.04 9.35 26.66
N ILE A 431 -0.73 9.11 25.61
CA ILE A 431 -0.57 7.99 24.69
C ILE A 431 -0.49 8.50 23.26
N PHE A 432 0.02 7.69 22.34
CA PHE A 432 0.02 7.96 20.91
C PHE A 432 -0.92 7.02 20.18
N LYS A 433 -1.58 7.53 19.15
CA LYS A 433 -2.41 6.73 18.27
C LYS A 433 -1.55 5.79 17.42
N SER A 434 -2.04 4.57 17.19
CA SER A 434 -1.31 3.49 16.51
C SER A 434 -1.03 3.73 15.03
N TRP A 435 -1.89 4.46 14.32
CA TRP A 435 -1.75 4.74 12.88
C TRP A 435 -1.08 6.09 12.59
N ASP A 436 -1.01 6.99 13.59
CA ASP A 436 -0.35 8.29 13.49
C ASP A 436 0.43 8.62 14.79
N LEU A 437 1.70 8.21 14.83
CA LEU A 437 2.63 8.42 15.96
C LEU A 437 2.87 9.91 16.32
N HIS A 438 2.34 10.84 15.54
CA HIS A 438 2.46 12.28 15.78
C HIS A 438 1.24 12.90 16.49
N THR A 439 0.21 12.10 16.81
CA THR A 439 -1.03 12.60 17.41
C THR A 439 -1.19 12.09 18.86
N PRO A 440 -0.73 12.85 19.87
CA PRO A 440 -0.85 12.47 21.26
C PRO A 440 -2.28 12.68 21.77
N ALA A 441 -2.72 11.79 22.66
CA ALA A 441 -3.97 11.89 23.39
C ALA A 441 -3.72 11.74 24.90
N CYS A 442 -4.50 12.47 25.71
CA CYS A 442 -4.50 12.31 27.16
C CYS A 442 -5.68 11.44 27.56
N VAL A 443 -5.41 10.28 28.15
CA VAL A 443 -6.43 9.29 28.51
C VAL A 443 -6.29 8.86 29.97
N PHE A 444 -7.36 8.33 30.56
CA PHE A 444 -7.28 7.71 31.88
C PHE A 444 -6.49 6.38 31.77
N PRO A 445 -5.64 6.06 32.77
CA PRO A 445 -4.89 4.80 32.79
C PRO A 445 -5.79 3.56 32.59
N ASP A 446 -6.97 3.54 33.20
CA ASP A 446 -7.92 2.43 33.10
C ASP A 446 -8.53 2.25 31.70
N SER A 447 -8.39 3.25 30.82
CA SER A 447 -8.85 3.17 29.43
C SER A 447 -7.83 2.53 28.49
N ILE A 448 -6.55 2.44 28.88
CA ILE A 448 -5.47 1.88 28.04
C ILE A 448 -5.80 0.46 27.56
N PRO A 449 -6.23 -0.51 28.40
CA PRO A 449 -6.44 -1.88 27.94
C PRO A 449 -7.49 -1.97 26.83
N LYS A 450 -8.57 -1.19 26.96
CA LYS A 450 -9.64 -1.11 25.95
C LYS A 450 -9.19 -0.43 24.66
N LEU A 451 -8.31 0.56 24.75
CA LEU A 451 -7.73 1.22 23.56
C LEU A 451 -6.76 0.28 22.85
N ASN A 452 -5.97 -0.52 23.58
CA ASN A 452 -5.11 -1.55 23.01
C ASN A 452 -5.91 -2.64 22.31
N GLU A 453 -6.99 -3.15 22.92
CA GLU A 453 -7.89 -4.13 22.31
C GLU A 453 -8.52 -3.63 20.99
N ARG A 454 -8.71 -2.32 20.87
CA ARG A 454 -9.25 -1.66 19.67
C ARG A 454 -8.17 -1.26 18.66
N GLY A 455 -6.92 -1.62 18.90
CA GLY A 455 -5.79 -1.23 18.07
C GLY A 455 -5.59 0.28 17.98
N TRP A 456 -6.03 1.04 18.98
CA TRP A 456 -5.91 2.51 19.01
C TRP A 456 -4.55 2.99 19.50
N GLN A 457 -3.80 2.16 20.21
CA GLN A 457 -2.46 2.44 20.72
C GLN A 457 -1.55 1.24 20.42
N THR A 458 -0.31 1.50 19.99
CA THR A 458 0.75 0.50 19.95
C THR A 458 1.44 0.47 21.30
N LEU A 459 1.65 -0.72 21.87
CA LEU A 459 2.42 -0.89 23.10
C LEU A 459 3.86 -0.42 22.84
N GLU A 460 4.22 0.75 23.34
CA GLU A 460 5.62 1.02 23.65
C GLU A 460 5.93 0.27 24.95
N ASP A 461 6.89 -0.64 24.92
CA ASP A 461 7.46 -1.19 26.14
C ASP A 461 8.13 -0.02 26.90
N GLU A 462 7.53 0.38 28.03
CA GLU A 462 8.11 1.37 28.93
C GLU A 462 9.55 0.96 29.29
N LYS A 463 10.50 1.86 29.07
CA LYS A 463 11.89 1.75 29.51
C LYS A 463 12.14 2.66 30.69
#